data_AF-A0A8T6KZJ6-F1
#
_entry.id   AF-A0A8T6KZJ6-F1
#
_cell.length_a   1.000
_cell.length_b   1.000
_cell.length_c   1.000
_cell.angle_alpha   90.00
_cell.angle_beta   90.00
_cell.angle_gamma   90.00
#
_symmetry.space_group_name_H-M   'P 1'
#
loop_
_entity.id
_entity.type
_entity.pdbx_description
1 polymer ?
#
loop_
_entity_poly.entity_id
_entity_poly.type
_entity_poly.pdbx_seq_one_letter_code
_entity_poly.pdbx_strand_id
1 'polypeptide(L)'
;MTPSDLLALDVPLIDLRAPAEFARGAFPCAVNKPLLTDDERAEIGTLHKRRGRNAAIRKGHELVAGAVRDARIKSWTDFLTRYPEAWIYCWRGGLRSAIAQSWLREAGWNAPRVEGGYKRLRQTCLDVFEALAPADASASTGAAGSGADPVRAKRWLVLAGRTGVGKTKVIETLPDAIDLEALARHRGSAFGGHGGGQPTPIAFENALAIDTLKHRGPRLIVEDESRTIG
;
A
#
# COMPACT_ATOMS: atom_id res chain seq x y z
N MET A 1 14.39 8.55 2.22
CA MET A 1 13.64 7.42 2.80
C MET A 1 13.52 6.33 1.75
N THR A 2 13.84 5.10 2.13
CA THR A 2 13.60 3.92 1.29
C THR A 2 12.10 3.57 1.27
N PRO A 3 11.62 2.74 0.33
CA PRO A 3 10.25 2.23 0.34
C PRO A 3 9.87 1.56 1.67
N SER A 4 10.78 0.81 2.29
CA SER A 4 10.55 0.18 3.60
C SER A 4 10.39 1.22 4.70
N ASP A 5 11.20 2.29 4.70
CA ASP A 5 11.08 3.37 5.69
C ASP A 5 9.72 4.08 5.57
N LEU A 6 9.27 4.37 4.35
CA LEU A 6 7.97 5.03 4.12
C LEU A 6 6.81 4.22 4.71
N LEU A 7 6.86 2.90 4.54
CA LEU A 7 5.85 1.97 5.03
C LEU A 7 5.94 1.76 6.55
N ALA A 8 7.14 1.52 7.08
CA ALA A 8 7.34 1.23 8.50
C ALA A 8 7.09 2.44 9.41
N LEU A 9 7.26 3.66 8.90
CA LEU A 9 7.06 4.91 9.63
C LEU A 9 5.68 5.54 9.39
N ASP A 10 4.77 4.83 8.70
CA ASP A 10 3.43 5.34 8.34
C ASP A 10 3.47 6.72 7.67
N VAL A 11 4.49 6.97 6.84
CA VAL A 11 4.60 8.26 6.14
C VAL A 11 3.34 8.45 5.30
N PRO A 12 2.62 9.57 5.45
CA PRO A 12 1.39 9.79 4.69
C PRO A 12 1.64 9.76 3.19
N LEU A 13 0.81 9.03 2.45
CA LEU A 13 0.96 8.89 0.99
C LEU A 13 -0.25 9.44 0.25
N ILE A 14 -0.02 10.17 -0.83
CA ILE A 14 -1.03 10.51 -1.82
C ILE A 14 -0.92 9.55 -3.00
N ASP A 15 -1.92 8.68 -3.15
CA ASP A 15 -2.07 7.79 -4.29
C ASP A 15 -2.77 8.51 -5.45
N LEU A 16 -2.01 8.79 -6.52
CA LEU A 16 -2.48 9.47 -7.72
C LEU A 16 -3.08 8.50 -8.76
N ARG A 17 -3.14 7.20 -8.48
CA ARG A 17 -3.81 6.22 -9.34
C ARG A 17 -5.32 6.48 -9.38
N ALA A 18 -5.99 5.94 -10.39
CA ALA A 18 -7.45 6.07 -10.50
C ALA A 18 -8.17 5.31 -9.37
N PRO A 19 -9.40 5.68 -9.01
CA PRO A 19 -10.12 5.06 -7.89
C PRO A 19 -10.23 3.54 -7.99
N ALA A 20 -10.49 2.96 -9.16
CA ALA A 20 -10.55 1.50 -9.33
C ALA A 20 -9.17 0.82 -9.21
N GLU A 21 -8.06 1.53 -9.42
CA GLU A 21 -6.71 0.99 -9.11
C GLU A 21 -6.48 0.99 -7.59
N PHE A 22 -6.92 2.03 -6.89
CA PHE A 22 -6.82 2.14 -5.42
C PHE A 22 -7.68 1.10 -4.71
N ALA A 23 -8.93 0.94 -5.15
CA ALA A 23 -9.88 -0.03 -4.58
C ALA A 23 -9.40 -1.49 -4.71
N ARG A 24 -8.58 -1.80 -5.73
CA ARG A 24 -7.99 -3.14 -5.88
C ARG A 24 -6.92 -3.44 -4.83
N GLY A 25 -6.27 -2.43 -4.29
CA GLY A 25 -5.23 -2.59 -3.29
C GLY A 25 -4.50 -1.27 -3.04
N ALA A 26 -4.44 -0.88 -1.78
CA ALA A 26 -3.81 0.34 -1.30
C ALA A 26 -2.99 0.05 -0.03
N PHE A 27 -2.24 1.04 0.43
CA PHE A 27 -1.54 1.00 1.71
C PHE A 27 -2.38 1.72 2.77
N PRO A 28 -2.40 1.26 4.04
CA PRO A 28 -3.15 1.90 5.12
C PRO A 28 -2.85 3.40 5.31
N CYS A 29 -1.58 3.80 5.12
CA CYS A 29 -1.14 5.19 5.21
C CYS A 29 -1.44 6.05 3.97
N ALA A 30 -2.10 5.49 2.94
CA ALA A 30 -2.35 6.17 1.67
C ALA A 30 -3.80 6.71 1.54
N VAL A 31 -3.93 7.93 1.02
CA VAL A 31 -5.19 8.51 0.57
C VAL A 31 -5.25 8.57 -0.95
N ASN A 32 -6.38 8.20 -1.55
CA ASN A 32 -6.56 8.37 -2.99
C ASN A 32 -6.91 9.82 -3.34
N LYS A 33 -6.06 10.47 -4.13
CA LYS A 33 -6.35 11.77 -4.76
C LYS A 33 -5.93 11.70 -6.23
N PRO A 34 -6.76 11.11 -7.09
CA PRO A 34 -6.36 10.66 -8.41
C PRO A 34 -5.89 11.81 -9.30
N LEU A 35 -4.85 11.57 -10.10
CA LEU A 35 -4.58 12.40 -11.27
C LEU A 35 -5.57 12.12 -12.40
N LEU A 36 -6.17 10.94 -12.47
CA LEU A 36 -7.16 10.60 -13.50
C LEU A 36 -8.31 9.85 -12.86
N THR A 37 -9.54 10.17 -13.25
CA THR A 37 -10.70 9.32 -12.93
C THR A 37 -10.60 7.98 -13.67
N ASP A 38 -11.46 7.03 -13.32
CA ASP A 38 -11.45 5.72 -13.98
C ASP A 38 -11.76 5.83 -15.48
N ASP A 39 -12.71 6.69 -15.85
CA ASP A 39 -13.10 6.94 -17.24
C ASP A 39 -11.99 7.65 -18.02
N GLU A 40 -11.42 8.72 -17.46
CA GLU A 40 -10.28 9.43 -18.07
C GLU A 40 -9.08 8.48 -18.27
N ARG A 41 -8.81 7.60 -17.28
CA ARG A 41 -7.74 6.60 -17.38
C ARG A 41 -8.04 5.58 -18.48
N ALA A 42 -9.28 5.14 -18.62
CA ALA A 42 -9.69 4.19 -19.66
C ALA A 42 -9.54 4.81 -21.06
N GLU A 43 -9.97 6.07 -21.22
CA GLU A 43 -9.84 6.83 -22.46
C GLU A 43 -8.36 7.02 -22.86
N ILE A 44 -7.54 7.53 -21.94
CA ILE A 44 -6.10 7.76 -22.17
C ILE A 44 -5.38 6.44 -22.47
N GLY A 45 -5.73 5.37 -21.74
CA GLY A 45 -5.17 4.03 -21.97
C GLY A 45 -5.51 3.48 -23.36
N THR A 46 -6.73 3.69 -23.83
CA THR A 46 -7.18 3.32 -25.17
C THR A 46 -6.45 4.13 -26.24
N LEU A 47 -6.34 5.44 -26.05
CA LEU A 47 -5.62 6.31 -26.97
C LEU A 47 -4.13 5.97 -27.06
N HIS A 48 -3.49 5.65 -25.92
CA HIS A 48 -2.09 5.23 -25.89
C HIS A 48 -1.87 3.96 -26.73
N LYS A 49 -2.77 2.97 -26.60
CA LYS A 49 -2.69 1.73 -27.38
C LYS A 49 -2.89 1.97 -28.88
N ARG A 50 -3.81 2.87 -29.25
CA ARG A 50 -4.19 3.10 -30.66
C ARG A 50 -3.31 4.11 -31.39
N ARG A 51 -2.85 5.16 -30.71
CA ARG A 51 -2.18 6.34 -31.31
C ARG A 51 -0.86 6.70 -30.63
N GLY A 52 -0.36 5.84 -29.75
CA GLY A 52 0.93 5.98 -29.09
C GLY A 52 0.97 6.99 -27.96
N ARG A 53 2.15 7.09 -27.34
CA ARG A 53 2.40 7.85 -26.10
C ARG A 53 2.09 9.33 -26.22
N ASN A 54 2.56 9.99 -27.28
CA ASN A 54 2.43 11.45 -27.40
C ASN A 54 0.97 11.91 -27.53
N ALA A 55 0.14 11.14 -28.23
CA ALA A 55 -1.29 11.41 -28.32
C ALA A 55 -1.98 11.29 -26.96
N ALA A 56 -1.64 10.25 -26.18
CA ALA A 56 -2.15 10.06 -24.83
C ALA A 56 -1.74 11.18 -23.86
N ILE A 57 -0.51 11.69 -23.99
CA ILE A 57 -0.04 12.82 -23.16
C ILE A 57 -0.82 14.09 -23.47
N ARG A 58 -0.96 14.45 -24.75
CA ARG A 58 -1.73 15.64 -25.16
C ARG A 58 -3.18 15.57 -24.67
N LYS A 59 -3.84 14.44 -24.91
CA LYS A 59 -5.21 14.23 -24.45
C LYS A 59 -5.32 14.25 -22.92
N GLY A 60 -4.31 13.72 -22.23
CA GLY A 60 -4.19 13.85 -20.78
C GLY A 60 -4.24 15.32 -20.36
N HIS A 61 -3.34 16.15 -20.88
CA HIS A 61 -3.33 17.58 -20.58
C HIS A 61 -4.65 18.29 -20.89
N GLU A 62 -5.34 17.94 -21.97
CA GLU A 62 -6.67 18.48 -22.31
C GLU A 62 -7.74 18.10 -21.28
N LEU A 63 -7.79 16.82 -20.87
CA LEU A 63 -8.75 16.32 -19.88
C LEU A 63 -8.52 16.91 -18.49
N VAL A 64 -7.25 17.22 -18.19
CA VAL A 64 -6.80 17.63 -16.86
C VAL A 64 -6.37 19.09 -16.84
N ALA A 65 -7.16 19.96 -17.46
CA ALA A 65 -6.91 21.40 -17.59
C ALA A 65 -7.95 22.27 -16.85
N GLY A 66 -7.65 23.58 -16.75
CA GLY A 66 -8.54 24.59 -16.15
C GLY A 66 -9.02 24.22 -14.75
N ALA A 67 -10.32 24.34 -14.51
CA ALA A 67 -10.93 24.06 -13.21
C ALA A 67 -10.66 22.64 -12.69
N VAL A 68 -10.51 21.64 -13.57
CA VAL A 68 -10.20 20.26 -13.16
C VAL A 68 -8.78 20.16 -12.61
N ARG A 69 -7.81 20.81 -13.27
CA ARG A 69 -6.43 20.92 -12.78
C ARG A 69 -6.42 21.59 -11.41
N ASP A 70 -7.08 22.73 -11.29
CA ASP A 70 -7.06 23.56 -10.08
C ASP A 70 -7.72 22.82 -8.90
N ALA A 71 -8.82 22.11 -9.15
CA ALA A 71 -9.47 21.26 -8.13
C ALA A 71 -8.56 20.14 -7.64
N ARG A 72 -7.76 19.52 -8.53
CA ARG A 72 -6.80 18.47 -8.15
C ARG A 72 -5.63 19.02 -7.34
N ILE A 73 -5.05 20.14 -7.79
CA ILE A 73 -3.99 20.84 -7.06
C ILE A 73 -4.50 21.22 -5.66
N LYS A 74 -5.70 21.80 -5.57
CA LYS A 74 -6.32 22.12 -4.28
C LYS A 74 -6.47 20.87 -3.41
N SER A 75 -7.01 19.78 -3.96
CA SER A 75 -7.19 18.53 -3.21
C SER A 75 -5.87 17.99 -2.65
N TRP A 76 -4.78 18.05 -3.41
CA TRP A 76 -3.45 17.62 -2.95
C TRP A 76 -2.87 18.57 -1.90
N THR A 77 -2.95 19.87 -2.13
CA THR A 77 -2.41 20.90 -1.22
C THR A 77 -3.17 20.98 0.11
N ASP A 78 -4.49 20.76 0.12
CA ASP A 78 -5.29 20.62 1.35
C ASP A 78 -4.82 19.43 2.22
N PHE A 79 -4.24 18.39 1.61
CA PHE A 79 -3.64 17.27 2.35
C PHE A 79 -2.21 17.57 2.78
N LEU A 80 -1.40 18.14 1.90
CA LEU A 80 -0.03 18.55 2.23
C LEU A 80 0.02 19.63 3.32
N THR A 81 -1.01 20.46 3.45
CA THR A 81 -1.14 21.41 4.57
C THR A 81 -1.27 20.71 5.92
N ARG A 82 -1.94 19.54 5.94
CA ARG A 82 -2.12 18.73 7.15
C ARG A 82 -0.97 17.75 7.38
N TYR A 83 -0.33 17.30 6.30
CA TYR A 83 0.76 16.34 6.29
C TYR A 83 1.90 16.83 5.37
N PRO A 84 2.70 17.81 5.80
CA PRO A 84 3.75 18.43 4.97
C PRO A 84 4.83 17.45 4.50
N GLU A 85 5.03 16.35 5.24
CA GLU A 85 5.97 15.28 4.96
C GLU A 85 5.46 14.25 3.94
N ALA A 86 4.22 14.38 3.46
CA ALA A 86 3.59 13.36 2.63
C ALA A 86 4.29 13.16 1.28
N TRP A 87 4.33 11.91 0.83
CA TRP A 87 4.88 11.52 -0.47
C TRP A 87 3.78 11.25 -1.48
N ILE A 88 4.03 11.53 -2.75
CA ILE A 88 3.09 11.21 -3.83
C ILE A 88 3.59 10.01 -4.64
N TYR A 89 2.66 9.17 -5.10
CA TYR A 89 3.01 8.07 -6.01
C TYR A 89 1.93 7.81 -7.05
N CYS A 90 2.32 7.14 -8.14
CA CYS A 90 1.40 6.55 -9.10
C CYS A 90 1.79 5.07 -9.31
N TRP A 91 1.20 4.37 -10.29
CA TRP A 91 1.45 2.94 -10.48
C TRP A 91 2.93 2.54 -10.55
N ARG A 92 3.75 3.27 -11.31
CA ARG A 92 5.19 2.96 -11.55
C ARG A 92 6.14 4.13 -11.25
N GLY A 93 5.66 5.19 -10.58
CA GLY A 93 6.46 6.40 -10.36
C GLY A 93 6.79 7.19 -11.65
N GLY A 94 6.03 6.96 -12.73
CA GLY A 94 6.27 7.56 -14.04
C GLY A 94 5.59 8.92 -14.24
N LEU A 95 5.06 9.13 -15.45
CA LEU A 95 4.56 10.44 -15.89
C LEU A 95 3.44 11.01 -15.01
N ARG A 96 2.50 10.18 -14.53
CA ARG A 96 1.39 10.67 -13.68
C ARG A 96 1.90 11.38 -12.43
N SER A 97 2.80 10.75 -11.68
CA SER A 97 3.37 11.40 -10.50
C SER A 97 4.31 12.55 -10.85
N ALA A 98 5.00 12.50 -12.00
CA ALA A 98 5.81 13.62 -12.47
C ALA A 98 4.98 14.89 -12.77
N ILE A 99 3.84 14.75 -13.45
CA ILE A 99 2.91 15.86 -13.75
C ILE A 99 2.38 16.47 -12.45
N ALA A 100 1.87 15.63 -11.54
CA ALA A 100 1.38 16.10 -10.24
C ALA A 100 2.47 16.84 -9.45
N GLN A 101 3.71 16.33 -9.45
CA GLN A 101 4.84 17.01 -8.81
C GLN A 101 5.19 18.35 -9.46
N SER A 102 5.07 18.50 -10.78
CA SER A 102 5.27 19.78 -11.46
C SER A 102 4.25 20.81 -11.01
N TRP A 103 2.97 20.43 -11.03
CA TRP A 103 1.88 21.31 -10.62
C TRP A 103 1.93 21.69 -9.15
N LEU A 104 2.32 20.75 -8.28
CA LEU A 104 2.57 21.06 -6.87
C LEU A 104 3.70 22.08 -6.72
N ARG A 105 4.80 21.92 -7.46
CA ARG A 105 5.91 22.88 -7.46
C ARG A 105 5.50 24.27 -7.95
N GLU A 106 4.70 24.33 -9.02
CA GLU A 106 4.11 25.58 -9.52
C GLU A 106 3.21 26.25 -8.45
N ALA A 107 2.54 25.45 -7.62
CA ALA A 107 1.73 25.92 -6.49
C ALA A 107 2.55 26.17 -5.20
N GLY A 108 3.89 26.10 -5.24
CA GLY A 108 4.77 26.36 -4.10
C GLY A 108 5.02 25.17 -3.17
N TRP A 109 4.61 23.95 -3.55
CA TRP A 109 4.77 22.73 -2.75
C TRP A 109 5.85 21.81 -3.30
N ASN A 110 6.72 21.31 -2.42
CA ASN A 110 7.75 20.34 -2.79
C ASN A 110 7.41 18.93 -2.25
N ALA A 111 6.45 18.27 -2.88
CA ALA A 111 6.10 16.89 -2.53
C ALA A 111 7.08 15.89 -3.18
N PRO A 112 7.78 15.04 -2.40
CA PRO A 112 8.64 14.00 -2.94
C PRO A 112 7.82 12.90 -3.63
N ARG A 113 8.43 12.24 -4.64
CA ARG A 113 7.82 11.12 -5.37
C ARG A 113 8.40 9.79 -4.92
N VAL A 114 7.56 8.78 -4.76
CA VAL A 114 8.03 7.41 -4.59
C VAL A 114 8.53 6.88 -5.93
N GLU A 115 9.84 6.63 -6.02
CA GLU A 115 10.46 6.01 -7.19
C GLU A 115 9.94 4.57 -7.38
N GLY A 116 9.60 4.22 -8.62
CA GLY A 116 8.94 2.95 -8.94
C GLY A 116 7.48 2.85 -8.46
N GLY A 117 6.98 3.82 -7.69
CA GLY A 117 5.59 4.01 -7.30
C GLY A 117 4.97 2.84 -6.53
N TYR A 118 3.67 2.63 -6.73
CA TYR A 118 2.91 1.52 -6.13
C TYR A 118 3.60 0.17 -6.34
N LYS A 119 4.09 -0.10 -7.56
CA LYS A 119 4.77 -1.37 -7.86
C LYS A 119 5.97 -1.61 -6.95
N ARG A 120 6.77 -0.57 -6.67
CA ARG A 120 7.95 -0.71 -5.79
C ARG A 120 7.54 -0.91 -4.34
N LEU A 121 6.60 -0.11 -3.82
CA LEU A 121 6.08 -0.28 -2.45
C LEU A 121 5.46 -1.67 -2.25
N ARG A 122 4.70 -2.14 -3.25
CA ARG A 122 4.10 -3.47 -3.23
C ARG A 122 5.15 -4.57 -3.28
N GLN A 123 6.18 -4.41 -4.11
CA GLN A 123 7.30 -5.36 -4.13
C GLN A 123 7.96 -5.44 -2.75
N THR A 124 8.20 -4.30 -2.10
CA THR A 124 8.73 -4.28 -0.73
C THR A 124 7.84 -5.05 0.25
N CYS A 125 6.52 -5.00 0.13
CA CYS A 125 5.63 -5.82 0.95
C CYS A 125 5.78 -7.32 0.67
N LEU A 126 5.99 -7.71 -0.60
CA LEU A 126 6.23 -9.11 -0.96
C LEU A 126 7.59 -9.60 -0.48
N ASP A 127 8.62 -8.77 -0.59
CA ASP A 127 9.98 -9.06 -0.13
C ASP A 127 10.00 -9.35 1.39
N VAL A 128 9.13 -8.70 2.17
CA VAL A 128 8.94 -8.99 3.61
C VAL A 128 8.51 -10.43 3.82
N PHE A 129 7.55 -10.93 3.05
CA PHE A 129 7.10 -12.32 3.18
C PHE A 129 8.15 -13.32 2.71
N GLU A 130 8.90 -13.00 1.65
CA GLU A 130 10.01 -13.82 1.20
C GLU A 130 11.12 -13.89 2.24
N ALA A 131 11.42 -12.78 2.93
CA ALA A 131 12.41 -12.74 4.01
C ALA A 131 11.99 -13.56 5.25
N LEU A 132 10.68 -13.75 5.48
CA LEU A 132 10.14 -14.59 6.55
C LEU A 132 10.11 -16.09 6.21
N ALA A 133 10.24 -16.45 4.93
CA ALA A 133 10.19 -17.84 4.50
C ALA A 133 11.42 -18.62 5.04
N PRO A 134 11.25 -19.86 5.50
CA PRO A 134 12.36 -20.73 5.89
C PRO A 134 13.38 -20.88 4.75
N ALA A 135 14.68 -20.89 5.09
CA ALA A 135 15.79 -20.93 4.12
C ALA A 135 15.81 -22.20 3.23
N ASP A 136 14.98 -23.18 3.57
CA ASP A 136 14.86 -24.51 2.99
C ASP A 136 13.62 -24.68 2.08
N ALA A 137 12.80 -23.63 1.88
CA ALA A 137 11.54 -23.75 1.14
C ALA A 137 11.61 -23.50 -0.39
N SER A 138 12.64 -22.85 -0.93
CA SER A 138 12.91 -22.81 -2.39
C SER A 138 14.10 -21.91 -2.72
N ALA A 139 15.16 -22.49 -3.26
CA ALA A 139 16.11 -21.75 -4.09
C ALA A 139 15.44 -21.43 -5.43
N SER A 140 14.97 -20.20 -5.63
CA SER A 140 14.97 -19.55 -6.95
C SER A 140 14.63 -18.06 -6.92
N THR A 141 15.59 -17.28 -7.42
CA THR A 141 15.46 -15.98 -8.12
C THR A 141 15.06 -14.73 -7.34
N GLY A 142 16.07 -14.03 -6.79
CA GLY A 142 16.03 -12.56 -6.67
C GLY A 142 16.95 -11.94 -5.63
N ALA A 143 18.01 -11.26 -6.10
CA ALA A 143 18.85 -10.28 -5.39
C ALA A 143 19.13 -10.50 -3.88
N ALA A 144 20.29 -11.08 -3.59
CA ALA A 144 20.91 -11.05 -2.27
C ALA A 144 21.07 -9.60 -1.77
N GLY A 145 20.25 -9.24 -0.78
CA GLY A 145 20.48 -8.10 0.11
C GLY A 145 21.54 -8.47 1.14
N SER A 146 22.63 -7.70 1.17
CA SER A 146 23.68 -7.80 2.19
C SER A 146 23.19 -7.26 3.54
N GLY A 147 23.49 -7.99 4.62
CA GLY A 147 23.19 -7.61 6.01
C GLY A 147 22.22 -8.58 6.69
N ALA A 148 22.47 -8.87 7.97
CA ALA A 148 21.57 -9.67 8.79
C ALA A 148 20.21 -8.96 8.89
N ASP A 149 19.23 -9.42 8.10
CA ASP A 149 17.89 -8.83 8.08
C ASP A 149 17.17 -9.15 9.41
N PRO A 150 16.80 -8.15 10.23
CA PRO A 150 16.09 -8.36 11.50
C PRO A 150 14.71 -9.03 11.35
N VAL A 151 14.22 -9.19 10.11
CA VAL A 151 13.01 -9.95 9.78
C VAL A 151 13.26 -11.48 9.81
N ARG A 152 14.47 -11.95 9.50
CA ARG A 152 14.76 -13.38 9.23
C ARG A 152 14.80 -14.32 10.44
N ALA A 153 14.97 -13.80 11.65
CA ALA A 153 15.13 -14.62 12.86
C ALA A 153 13.99 -14.41 13.86
N LYS A 154 12.73 -14.46 13.38
CA LYS A 154 11.56 -14.42 14.27
C LYS A 154 11.18 -15.82 14.74
N ARG A 155 11.02 -15.99 16.05
CA ARG A 155 10.36 -17.15 16.65
C ARG A 155 8.86 -16.96 16.54
N TRP A 156 8.23 -17.70 15.63
CA TRP A 156 6.79 -17.71 15.45
C TRP A 156 6.11 -18.45 16.59
N LEU A 157 5.10 -17.83 17.20
CA LEU A 157 4.17 -18.47 18.12
C LEU A 157 2.75 -18.32 17.57
N VAL A 158 2.07 -19.44 17.36
CA VAL A 158 0.69 -19.44 16.90
C VAL A 158 -0.22 -19.62 18.10
N LEU A 159 -1.11 -18.66 18.33
CA LEU A 159 -2.15 -18.75 19.34
C LEU A 159 -3.34 -19.52 18.76
N ALA A 160 -3.42 -20.81 19.07
CA ALA A 160 -4.49 -21.70 18.63
C ALA A 160 -5.62 -21.80 19.66
N GLY A 161 -6.85 -22.00 19.17
CA GLY A 161 -8.04 -22.17 20.00
C GLY A 161 -9.33 -22.13 19.17
N ARG A 162 -10.41 -22.66 19.73
CA ARG A 162 -11.73 -22.66 19.08
C ARG A 162 -12.23 -21.22 18.86
N THR A 163 -13.03 -20.98 17.82
CA THR A 163 -13.66 -19.68 17.61
C THR A 163 -14.55 -19.31 18.80
N GLY A 164 -14.50 -18.04 19.24
CA GLY A 164 -15.31 -17.55 20.36
C GLY A 164 -14.72 -17.77 21.77
N VAL A 165 -13.52 -18.35 21.91
CA VAL A 165 -12.86 -18.52 23.23
C VAL A 165 -12.13 -17.26 23.72
N GLY A 166 -12.17 -16.16 22.95
CA GLY A 166 -11.56 -14.88 23.32
C GLY A 166 -10.07 -14.73 22.97
N LYS A 167 -9.59 -15.40 21.91
CA LYS A 167 -8.19 -15.27 21.41
C LYS A 167 -7.81 -13.81 21.14
N THR A 168 -8.69 -13.04 20.52
CA THR A 168 -8.53 -11.61 20.23
C THR A 168 -8.18 -10.83 21.50
N LYS A 169 -8.89 -11.07 22.62
CA LYS A 169 -8.62 -10.40 23.91
C LYS A 169 -7.22 -10.71 24.45
N VAL A 170 -6.69 -11.90 24.18
CA VAL A 170 -5.32 -12.26 24.56
C VAL A 170 -4.34 -11.52 23.65
N ILE A 171 -4.59 -11.48 22.35
CA ILE A 171 -3.72 -10.81 21.38
C ILE A 171 -3.62 -9.31 21.59
N GLU A 172 -4.72 -8.65 21.92
CA GLU A 172 -4.73 -7.23 22.29
C GLU A 172 -3.83 -6.91 23.49
N THR A 173 -3.53 -7.89 24.35
CA THR A 173 -2.61 -7.72 25.49
C THR A 173 -1.14 -7.97 25.16
N LEU A 174 -0.85 -8.52 23.98
CA LEU A 174 0.49 -8.97 23.60
C LEU A 174 1.15 -7.92 22.67
N PRO A 175 2.23 -7.24 23.10
CA PRO A 175 2.87 -6.20 22.29
C PRO A 175 3.61 -6.72 21.05
N ASP A 176 3.83 -8.04 20.99
CA ASP A 176 4.52 -8.74 19.90
C ASP A 176 3.54 -9.48 18.97
N ALA A 177 2.23 -9.22 19.08
CA ALA A 177 1.21 -9.89 18.29
C ALA A 177 0.79 -9.08 17.06
N ILE A 178 0.52 -9.77 15.95
CA ILE A 178 -0.21 -9.23 14.81
C ILE A 178 -1.60 -9.86 14.81
N ASP A 179 -2.62 -9.00 14.89
CA ASP A 179 -4.03 -9.37 14.88
C ASP A 179 -4.51 -9.57 13.43
N LEU A 180 -4.56 -10.83 12.99
CA LEU A 180 -4.94 -11.17 11.62
C LEU A 180 -6.44 -10.94 11.38
N GLU A 181 -7.30 -11.20 12.37
CA GLU A 181 -8.74 -10.92 12.29
C GLU A 181 -9.02 -9.42 12.11
N ALA A 182 -8.33 -8.55 12.85
CA ALA A 182 -8.46 -7.10 12.71
C ALA A 182 -8.02 -6.61 11.33
N LEU A 183 -6.87 -7.10 10.84
CA LEU A 183 -6.39 -6.81 9.48
C LEU A 183 -7.39 -7.27 8.42
N ALA A 184 -7.98 -8.45 8.61
CA ALA A 184 -9.00 -9.04 7.75
C ALA A 184 -10.39 -8.41 7.88
N ARG A 185 -10.64 -7.62 8.93
CA ARG A 185 -11.99 -7.21 9.36
C ARG A 185 -12.91 -8.44 9.47
N HIS A 186 -12.43 -9.50 10.12
CA HIS A 186 -13.13 -10.77 10.31
C HIS A 186 -13.43 -11.03 11.79
N ARG A 187 -14.46 -11.81 12.11
CA ARG A 187 -14.82 -12.24 13.49
C ARG A 187 -14.45 -13.71 13.75
N GLY A 188 -13.33 -14.14 13.19
CA GLY A 188 -12.89 -15.54 13.19
C GLY A 188 -13.71 -16.46 12.28
N SER A 189 -13.11 -17.60 11.95
CA SER A 189 -13.60 -18.56 10.94
C SER A 189 -15.09 -18.95 10.98
N ALA A 190 -15.75 -18.89 12.15
CA ALA A 190 -17.14 -19.29 12.32
C ALA A 190 -18.18 -18.15 12.18
N PHE A 191 -17.78 -16.88 12.40
CA PHE A 191 -18.73 -15.75 12.49
C PHE A 191 -18.66 -14.78 11.30
N GLY A 192 -17.72 -14.98 10.38
CA GLY A 192 -17.64 -14.23 9.12
C GLY A 192 -17.12 -12.79 9.27
N GLY A 193 -17.36 -11.97 8.24
CA GLY A 193 -16.85 -10.59 8.16
C GLY A 193 -17.55 -9.58 9.08
N HIS A 194 -16.87 -8.47 9.35
CA HIS A 194 -17.44 -7.30 10.01
C HIS A 194 -18.32 -6.47 9.05
N GLY A 195 -19.23 -5.66 9.61
CA GLY A 195 -19.98 -4.66 8.84
C GLY A 195 -19.01 -3.68 8.17
N GLY A 196 -19.04 -3.62 6.84
CA GLY A 196 -18.08 -2.86 6.02
C GLY A 196 -17.27 -3.70 5.03
N GLY A 197 -17.35 -5.03 5.12
CA GLY A 197 -16.69 -5.96 4.20
C GLY A 197 -15.20 -6.17 4.50
N GLN A 198 -14.67 -7.28 4.01
CA GLN A 198 -13.24 -7.61 4.11
C GLN A 198 -12.42 -6.75 3.13
N PRO A 199 -11.15 -6.44 3.46
CA PRO A 199 -10.24 -5.84 2.49
C PRO A 199 -10.03 -6.78 1.29
N THR A 200 -9.54 -6.23 0.18
CA THR A 200 -9.05 -7.09 -0.90
C THR A 200 -7.82 -7.88 -0.42
N PRO A 201 -7.51 -9.05 -1.00
CA PRO A 201 -6.31 -9.80 -0.64
C PRO A 201 -5.04 -8.94 -0.71
N ILE A 202 -4.93 -8.09 -1.73
CA ILE A 202 -3.80 -7.17 -1.89
C ILE A 202 -3.73 -6.16 -0.73
N ALA A 203 -4.85 -5.58 -0.32
CA ALA A 203 -4.88 -4.62 0.78
C ALA A 203 -4.56 -5.29 2.13
N PHE A 204 -5.08 -6.51 2.36
CA PHE A 204 -4.75 -7.33 3.52
C PHE A 204 -3.24 -7.62 3.58
N GLU A 205 -2.68 -8.17 2.50
CA GLU A 205 -1.25 -8.49 2.41
C GLU A 205 -0.37 -7.25 2.59
N ASN A 206 -0.76 -6.09 2.05
CA ASN A 206 -0.03 -4.84 2.26
C ASN A 206 -0.01 -4.45 3.75
N ALA A 207 -1.16 -4.51 4.42
CA ALA A 207 -1.26 -4.15 5.83
C ALA A 207 -0.47 -5.13 6.72
N LEU A 208 -0.58 -6.43 6.47
CA LEU A 208 0.18 -7.47 7.16
C LEU A 208 1.70 -7.28 7.00
N ALA A 209 2.17 -6.98 5.80
CA ALA A 209 3.58 -6.71 5.56
C ALA A 209 4.08 -5.47 6.30
N ILE A 210 3.25 -4.41 6.38
CA ILE A 210 3.57 -3.18 7.11
C ILE A 210 3.66 -3.43 8.61
N ASP A 211 2.72 -4.17 9.20
CA ASP A 211 2.77 -4.52 10.61
C ASP A 211 3.97 -5.40 10.93
N THR A 212 4.32 -6.30 10.00
CA THR A 212 5.54 -7.12 10.13
C THR A 212 6.82 -6.28 10.04
N LEU A 213 6.86 -5.26 9.16
CA LEU A 213 7.97 -4.31 9.08
C LEU A 213 8.14 -3.47 10.34
N LYS A 214 7.03 -3.12 11.02
CA LYS A 214 7.05 -2.38 12.28
C LYS A 214 7.45 -3.25 13.47
N HIS A 215 7.20 -4.55 13.39
CA HIS A 215 7.48 -5.50 14.46
C HIS A 215 9.00 -5.67 14.71
N ARG A 216 9.48 -5.14 15.84
CA ARG A 216 10.90 -5.18 16.24
C ARG A 216 11.30 -6.37 17.10
N GLY A 217 10.34 -7.08 17.70
CA GLY A 217 10.61 -8.19 18.60
C GLY A 217 11.21 -9.43 17.90
N PRO A 218 11.94 -10.29 18.65
CA PRO A 218 12.43 -11.57 18.17
C PRO A 218 11.35 -12.66 18.14
N ARG A 219 10.20 -12.42 18.79
CA ARG A 219 9.05 -13.33 18.83
C ARG A 219 7.90 -12.67 18.08
N LEU A 220 7.26 -13.38 17.16
CA LEU A 220 6.07 -12.88 16.47
C LEU A 220 4.89 -13.79 16.81
N ILE A 221 3.83 -13.22 17.36
CA ILE A 221 2.63 -13.95 17.77
C ILE A 221 1.52 -13.69 16.75
N VAL A 222 0.86 -14.75 16.28
CA VAL A 222 -0.26 -14.66 15.33
C VAL A 222 -1.39 -15.61 15.72
N GLU A 223 -2.60 -15.31 15.26
CA GLU A 223 -3.77 -16.20 15.42
C GLU A 223 -3.67 -17.43 14.51
N ASP A 224 -4.17 -18.56 15.00
CA ASP A 224 -4.48 -19.72 14.16
C ASP A 224 -5.81 -19.47 13.43
N GLU A 225 -5.74 -18.88 12.23
CA GLU A 225 -6.90 -18.62 11.37
C GLU A 225 -6.80 -19.35 10.03
N SER A 226 -7.96 -19.66 9.44
CA SER A 226 -8.03 -20.35 8.16
C SER A 226 -7.68 -19.43 6.99
N ARG A 227 -7.34 -20.02 5.84
CA ARG A 227 -7.10 -19.32 4.55
C ARG A 227 -8.29 -18.49 4.02
N THR A 228 -9.40 -18.43 4.77
CA THR A 228 -10.66 -17.78 4.38
C THR A 228 -10.80 -16.38 4.97
N ILE A 229 -9.89 -15.96 5.86
CA ILE A 229 -9.95 -14.61 6.46
C ILE A 229 -9.28 -13.54 5.60
N GLY A 230 -8.46 -13.91 4.60
CA GLY A 230 -7.76 -12.99 3.71
C GLY A 230 -7.11 -13.70 2.54
#